data_AF-U6STM1-F1
#
_entry.id   AF-U6STM1-F1
#
_cell.length_a   1.000
_cell.length_b   1.000
_cell.length_c   1.000
_cell.angle_alpha   90.00
_cell.angle_beta   90.00
_cell.angle_gamma   90.00
#
_symmetry.space_group_name_H-M   'P 1'
#
loop_
_entity.id
_entity.type
_entity.pdbx_description
1 polymer ?
#
loop_
_entity_poly.entity_id
_entity_poly.type
_entity_poly.pdbx_seq_one_letter_code
_entity_poly.pdbx_strand_id
1 'polypeptide(L)'
;MDRIQAKRYMNQLLLIKDDPHGHFIGKLLEIITEPKKPWRGKLKIKYIVKLGDPTASEVISTPNYKENEIVEFAGNKLAPLSLAKLPESYDHSHANVIADRLAAIFKEQKELQIEENQLLVYLKNENLDRLLHTAANENHEHIPYVFYESGSRFLLIDEHETTLDLADCPFEFKWRGKKKDMLGYYVGEGIFRSHDGEEYRPSEGEIIYIDKMQFDPYFILQNELDPSSLELFEVTLKDYQIDHKDLIDCHNSLLLQLLQSNGQKSFKGVNFLTYRTHTGQTIVQHHYERTLNEDASDHVFDRYEFTSDNGKRSVVTYVSNISNKPT
;
A
#
# COMPACT_ATOMS: atom_id res chain seq x y z
N MET A 1 -2.92 44.56 0.39
CA MET A 1 -3.03 45.82 -0.38
C MET A 1 -3.90 46.83 0.39
N ASP A 2 -3.61 48.13 0.30
CA ASP A 2 -4.41 49.17 0.98
C ASP A 2 -5.63 49.62 0.16
N ARG A 3 -6.65 50.15 0.85
CA ARG A 3 -7.93 50.58 0.25
C ARG A 3 -7.76 51.55 -0.93
N ILE A 4 -6.83 52.50 -0.81
CA ILE A 4 -6.60 53.52 -1.86
C ILE A 4 -6.03 52.86 -3.12
N GLN A 5 -5.14 51.89 -2.95
CA GLN A 5 -4.61 51.10 -4.06
C GLN A 5 -5.71 50.22 -4.66
N ALA A 6 -6.52 49.56 -3.84
CA ALA A 6 -7.61 48.69 -4.30
C ALA A 6 -8.60 49.40 -5.24
N LYS A 7 -8.93 50.67 -4.97
CA LYS A 7 -9.78 51.49 -5.85
C LYS A 7 -9.23 51.63 -7.27
N ARG A 8 -7.90 51.62 -7.45
CA ARG A 8 -7.23 51.70 -8.76
C ARG A 8 -7.33 50.39 -9.55
N TYR A 9 -7.53 49.28 -8.84
CA TYR A 9 -7.67 47.93 -9.41
C TYR A 9 -9.12 47.48 -9.55
N MET A 10 -10.09 48.39 -9.43
CA MET A 10 -11.50 48.07 -9.70
C MET A 10 -11.67 47.57 -11.14
N ASN A 11 -12.43 46.48 -11.29
CA ASN A 11 -12.60 45.75 -12.55
C ASN A 11 -11.29 45.18 -13.16
N GLN A 12 -10.19 45.14 -12.41
CA GLN A 12 -8.94 44.52 -12.85
C GLN A 12 -8.76 43.14 -12.21
N LEU A 13 -7.86 42.34 -12.80
CA LEU A 13 -7.48 41.04 -12.27
C LEU A 13 -6.49 41.22 -11.11
N LEU A 14 -6.74 40.50 -10.02
CA LEU A 14 -5.89 40.47 -8.83
C LEU A 14 -5.53 39.03 -8.50
N LEU A 15 -4.35 38.86 -7.92
CA LEU A 15 -3.91 37.61 -7.31
C LEU A 15 -4.48 37.50 -5.90
N ILE A 16 -5.09 36.36 -5.63
CA ILE A 16 -5.59 35.94 -4.33
C ILE A 16 -4.54 34.97 -3.79
N LYS A 17 -3.83 35.39 -2.75
CA LYS A 17 -2.75 34.64 -2.11
C LYS A 17 -3.13 34.28 -0.68
N ASP A 18 -2.37 33.36 -0.09
CA ASP A 18 -2.50 32.97 1.32
C ASP A 18 -3.91 32.46 1.66
N ASP A 19 -4.59 31.80 0.70
CA ASP A 19 -5.83 31.09 0.95
C ASP A 19 -5.52 29.61 1.22
N PRO A 20 -6.11 29.00 2.26
CA PRO A 20 -5.87 27.58 2.57
C PRO A 20 -6.26 26.65 1.42
N HIS A 21 -7.15 27.11 0.54
CA HIS A 21 -7.60 26.34 -0.63
C HIS A 21 -6.73 26.55 -1.87
N GLY A 22 -5.70 27.40 -1.81
CA GLY A 22 -4.76 27.64 -2.89
C GLY A 22 -4.64 29.11 -3.31
N HIS A 23 -4.05 29.35 -4.46
CA HIS A 23 -3.91 30.67 -5.05
C HIS A 23 -4.77 30.78 -6.31
N PHE A 24 -5.48 31.91 -6.44
CA PHE A 24 -6.45 32.13 -7.51
C PHE A 24 -6.26 33.50 -8.14
N ILE A 25 -6.76 33.68 -9.36
CA ILE A 25 -6.86 34.99 -10.00
C ILE A 25 -8.34 35.32 -10.15
N GLY A 26 -8.73 36.51 -9.69
CA GLY A 26 -10.10 36.98 -9.77
C GLY A 26 -10.20 38.43 -10.22
N LYS A 27 -11.33 38.79 -10.83
CA LYS A 27 -11.65 40.18 -11.19
C LYS A 27 -12.30 40.89 -10.01
N LEU A 28 -11.74 42.00 -9.55
CA LEU A 28 -12.33 42.78 -8.45
C LEU A 28 -13.59 43.51 -8.92
N LEU A 29 -14.74 43.17 -8.34
CA LEU A 29 -16.05 43.75 -8.69
C LEU A 29 -16.50 44.82 -7.70
N GLU A 30 -16.26 44.62 -6.41
CA GLU A 30 -16.75 45.50 -5.35
C GLU A 30 -15.73 45.60 -4.20
N ILE A 31 -15.66 46.76 -3.55
CA ILE A 31 -14.87 46.98 -2.32
C ILE A 31 -15.85 47.26 -1.18
N ILE A 32 -15.86 46.38 -0.19
CA ILE A 32 -16.70 46.47 1.02
C ILE A 32 -15.85 47.07 2.15
N THR A 33 -16.35 48.15 2.75
CA THR A 33 -15.71 48.80 3.90
C THR A 33 -16.69 49.00 5.03
N GLU A 34 -16.58 48.17 6.07
CA GLU A 34 -17.35 48.32 7.31
C GLU A 34 -16.56 49.14 8.35
N PRO A 35 -17.26 49.90 9.22
CA PRO A 35 -16.62 50.63 10.31
C PRO A 35 -15.80 49.68 11.20
N LYS A 36 -14.55 50.06 11.53
CA LYS A 36 -13.62 49.32 12.41
C LYS A 36 -13.19 47.92 11.94
N LYS A 37 -13.47 47.54 10.69
CA LYS A 37 -13.00 46.26 10.11
C LYS A 37 -12.05 46.50 8.92
N PRO A 38 -11.12 45.56 8.65
CA PRO A 38 -10.33 45.59 7.42
C PRO A 38 -11.25 45.52 6.20
N TRP A 39 -10.84 46.16 5.10
CA TRP A 39 -11.63 46.17 3.87
C TRP A 39 -11.64 44.77 3.22
N ARG A 40 -12.75 44.44 2.55
CA ARG A 40 -12.93 43.19 1.81
C ARG A 40 -13.23 43.51 0.35
N GLY A 41 -12.82 42.63 -0.56
CA GLY A 41 -13.16 42.73 -1.98
C GLY A 41 -14.06 41.56 -2.39
N LYS A 42 -15.08 41.82 -3.21
CA LYS A 42 -15.77 40.75 -3.96
C LYS A 42 -15.04 40.52 -5.27
N LEU A 43 -14.54 39.31 -5.46
CA LEU A 43 -13.81 38.93 -6.66
C LEU A 43 -14.56 37.84 -7.40
N LYS A 44 -14.62 37.97 -8.73
CA LYS A 44 -15.10 36.93 -9.63
C LYS A 44 -13.94 36.05 -10.06
N ILE A 45 -13.92 34.80 -9.65
CA ILE A 45 -12.83 33.86 -9.94
C ILE A 45 -12.73 33.60 -11.44
N LYS A 46 -11.50 33.61 -11.95
CA LYS A 46 -11.18 33.39 -13.37
C LYS A 46 -10.17 32.30 -13.62
N TYR A 47 -9.15 32.15 -12.77
CA TYR A 47 -8.08 31.17 -12.97
C TYR A 47 -7.59 30.61 -11.64
N ILE A 48 -6.98 29.42 -11.68
CA ILE A 48 -6.25 28.80 -10.58
C ILE A 48 -4.75 28.94 -10.84
N VAL A 49 -3.99 29.25 -9.79
CA VAL A 49 -2.53 29.41 -9.83
C VAL A 49 -1.83 28.33 -9.01
N LYS A 50 -2.40 27.96 -7.87
CA LYS A 50 -1.87 26.90 -7.00
C LYS A 50 -3.04 26.24 -6.29
N LEU A 51 -2.99 24.92 -6.11
CA LEU A 51 -3.93 24.22 -5.22
C LEU A 51 -3.46 24.32 -3.77
N GLY A 52 -4.40 24.18 -2.83
CA GLY A 52 -4.08 23.99 -1.42
C GLY A 52 -3.22 22.73 -1.18
N ASP A 53 -2.50 22.75 -0.07
CA ASP A 53 -1.76 21.57 0.38
C ASP A 53 -2.76 20.51 0.87
N PRO A 54 -2.51 19.22 0.62
CA PRO A 54 -3.44 18.17 0.99
C PRO A 54 -3.44 18.00 2.51
N THR A 55 -4.61 17.89 3.12
CA THR A 55 -4.74 17.43 4.51
C THR A 55 -4.65 15.91 4.56
N ALA A 56 -4.16 15.35 5.66
CA ALA A 56 -3.82 13.93 5.81
C ALA A 56 -4.97 12.91 5.62
N SER A 57 -6.20 13.35 5.35
CA SER A 57 -7.40 12.52 5.32
C SER A 57 -8.33 12.77 4.12
N GLU A 58 -7.93 13.58 3.14
CA GLU A 58 -8.81 13.89 1.99
C GLU A 58 -8.23 13.39 0.67
N VAL A 59 -9.07 12.67 -0.09
CA VAL A 59 -8.97 12.52 -1.54
C VAL A 59 -8.78 13.91 -2.15
N ILE A 60 -7.85 14.09 -3.09
CA ILE A 60 -7.59 15.38 -3.76
C ILE A 60 -8.93 15.99 -4.18
N SER A 61 -9.37 17.00 -3.43
CA SER A 61 -10.70 17.58 -3.60
C SER A 61 -10.70 18.49 -4.81
N THR A 62 -11.87 18.58 -5.46
CA THR A 62 -12.09 19.57 -6.52
C THR A 62 -11.81 20.98 -5.99
N PRO A 63 -11.32 21.91 -6.83
CA PRO A 63 -11.06 23.28 -6.39
C PRO A 63 -12.28 23.88 -5.67
N ASN A 64 -12.05 24.46 -4.49
CA ASN A 64 -13.14 25.01 -3.66
C ASN A 64 -13.91 26.15 -4.33
N TYR A 65 -13.32 26.84 -5.30
CA TYR A 65 -13.97 27.91 -6.04
C TYR A 65 -14.04 27.61 -7.54
N LYS A 66 -15.23 27.73 -8.13
CA LYS A 66 -15.50 27.46 -9.54
C LYS A 66 -15.25 28.69 -10.42
N GLU A 67 -15.13 28.46 -11.73
CA GLU A 67 -15.06 29.57 -12.68
C GLU A 67 -16.29 30.48 -12.51
N ASN A 68 -16.05 31.80 -12.52
CA ASN A 68 -17.07 32.83 -12.46
C ASN A 68 -17.81 32.95 -11.12
N GLU A 69 -17.43 32.16 -10.12
CA GLU A 69 -17.92 32.30 -8.75
C GLU A 69 -17.50 33.64 -8.15
N ILE A 70 -18.38 34.26 -7.37
CA ILE A 70 -18.12 35.54 -6.71
C ILE A 70 -17.90 35.27 -5.23
N VAL A 71 -16.69 35.56 -4.76
CA VAL A 71 -16.25 35.25 -3.39
C VAL A 71 -15.65 36.49 -2.75
N GLU A 72 -15.82 36.60 -1.43
CA GLU A 72 -15.28 37.70 -0.63
C GLU A 72 -13.92 37.36 -0.03
N PHE A 73 -12.93 38.21 -0.27
CA PHE A 73 -11.60 38.08 0.30
C PHE A 73 -11.18 39.31 1.09
N ALA A 74 -10.43 39.10 2.16
CA ALA A 74 -9.82 40.18 2.92
C ALA A 74 -8.73 40.88 2.10
N GLY A 75 -8.62 42.21 2.21
CA GLY A 75 -7.71 43.01 1.41
C GLY A 75 -6.21 42.71 1.59
N ASN A 76 -5.83 42.03 2.66
CA ASN A 76 -4.47 41.54 2.90
C ASN A 76 -4.11 40.33 2.02
N LYS A 77 -5.09 39.50 1.64
CA LYS A 77 -4.95 38.36 0.72
C LYS A 77 -4.88 38.77 -0.75
N LEU A 78 -5.14 40.04 -1.06
CA LEU A 78 -5.19 40.57 -2.42
C LEU A 78 -3.89 41.28 -2.78
N ALA A 79 -3.29 40.86 -3.90
CA ALA A 79 -2.09 41.44 -4.47
C ALA A 79 -2.30 41.81 -5.95
N PRO A 80 -1.64 42.88 -6.44
CA PRO A 80 -1.59 43.16 -7.87
C PRO A 80 -1.03 41.97 -8.65
N LEU A 81 -1.58 41.72 -9.83
CA LEU A 81 -1.12 40.65 -10.69
C LEU A 81 0.22 41.03 -11.33
N SER A 82 1.24 40.18 -11.18
CA SER A 82 2.57 40.36 -11.81
C SER A 82 2.89 39.33 -12.90
N LEU A 83 1.92 38.50 -13.30
CA LEU A 83 2.13 37.44 -14.28
C LEU A 83 2.34 38.01 -15.68
N ALA A 84 3.42 37.57 -16.34
CA ALA A 84 3.75 37.95 -17.71
C ALA A 84 2.79 37.36 -18.76
N LYS A 85 2.16 36.21 -18.45
CA LYS A 85 1.20 35.54 -19.33
C LYS A 85 0.04 34.97 -18.51
N LEU A 86 -1.18 35.25 -18.96
CA LEU A 86 -2.40 34.68 -18.37
C LEU A 86 -2.72 33.31 -19.00
N PRO A 87 -3.30 32.38 -18.23
CA PRO A 87 -3.85 31.15 -18.79
C PRO A 87 -5.01 31.44 -19.77
N GLU A 88 -5.22 30.55 -20.73
CA GLU A 88 -6.28 30.71 -21.75
C GLU A 88 -7.68 30.57 -21.16
N SER A 89 -7.86 29.64 -20.21
CA SER A 89 -9.13 29.38 -19.54
C SER A 89 -8.91 28.90 -18.10
N TYR A 90 -10.00 28.86 -17.33
CA TYR A 90 -10.00 28.25 -16.00
C TYR A 90 -9.57 26.79 -16.06
N ASP A 91 -10.16 26.01 -16.97
CA ASP A 91 -9.83 24.58 -17.14
C ASP A 91 -8.37 24.37 -17.52
N HIS A 92 -7.83 25.21 -18.41
CA HIS A 92 -6.42 25.15 -18.78
C HIS A 92 -5.51 25.50 -17.58
N SER A 93 -5.89 26.49 -16.78
CA SER A 93 -5.17 26.83 -15.55
C SER A 93 -5.21 25.70 -14.51
N HIS A 94 -6.36 25.03 -14.40
CA HIS A 94 -6.54 23.90 -13.50
C HIS A 94 -5.68 22.70 -13.92
N ALA A 95 -5.72 22.34 -15.21
CA ALA A 95 -4.93 21.24 -15.76
C ALA A 95 -3.42 21.47 -15.59
N ASN A 96 -2.94 22.70 -15.83
CA ASN A 96 -1.53 23.04 -15.65
C ASN A 96 -1.09 22.89 -14.18
N VAL A 97 -1.89 23.35 -13.22
CA VAL A 97 -1.55 23.23 -11.80
C VAL A 97 -1.51 21.77 -11.34
N ILE A 98 -2.39 20.91 -11.87
CA ILE A 98 -2.33 19.46 -11.61
C ILE A 98 -1.06 18.86 -12.25
N ALA A 99 -0.77 19.20 -13.51
CA ALA A 99 0.38 18.69 -14.22
C ALA A 99 1.70 19.08 -13.53
N ASP A 100 1.83 20.32 -13.07
CA ASP A 100 3.00 20.81 -12.33
C ASP A 100 3.17 20.05 -11.01
N ARG A 101 2.07 19.78 -10.29
CA ARG A 101 2.10 19.02 -9.04
C ARG A 101 2.50 17.56 -9.27
N LEU A 102 1.97 16.92 -10.31
CA LEU A 102 2.38 15.56 -10.70
C LEU A 102 3.85 15.52 -11.11
N ALA A 103 4.32 16.51 -11.87
CA ALA A 103 5.72 16.60 -12.27
C ALA A 103 6.65 16.77 -11.05
N ALA A 104 6.24 17.55 -10.04
CA ALA A 104 6.96 17.67 -8.78
C ALA A 104 7.04 16.34 -8.03
N ILE A 105 5.91 15.62 -7.90
CA ILE A 105 5.86 14.30 -7.26
C ILE A 105 6.75 13.29 -7.99
N PHE A 106 6.68 13.22 -9.32
CA PHE A 106 7.52 12.30 -10.10
C PHE A 106 9.00 12.63 -9.99
N LYS A 107 9.34 13.91 -9.89
CA LYS A 107 10.72 14.34 -9.65
C LYS A 107 11.20 13.91 -8.27
N GLU A 108 10.41 14.15 -7.23
CA GLU A 108 10.71 13.74 -5.85
C GLU A 108 10.88 12.21 -5.73
N GLN A 109 9.96 11.43 -6.30
CA GLN A 109 10.09 9.97 -6.36
C GLN A 109 11.38 9.52 -7.03
N LYS A 110 11.78 10.17 -8.12
CA LYS A 110 13.04 9.85 -8.80
C LYS A 110 14.25 10.19 -7.95
N GLU A 111 14.22 11.31 -7.23
CA GLU A 111 15.30 11.71 -6.31
C GLU A 111 15.42 10.74 -5.13
N LEU A 112 14.28 10.37 -4.50
CA LEU A 112 14.23 9.36 -3.44
C LEU A 112 14.72 7.99 -3.93
N GLN A 113 14.38 7.59 -5.14
CA GLN A 113 14.85 6.33 -5.72
C GLN A 113 16.37 6.37 -6.00
N ILE A 114 16.93 7.51 -6.38
CA ILE A 114 18.38 7.66 -6.53
C ILE A 114 19.05 7.53 -5.16
N GLU A 115 18.51 8.17 -4.14
CA GLU A 115 19.01 8.09 -2.77
C GLU A 115 18.94 6.66 -2.21
N GLU A 116 17.80 5.98 -2.40
CA GLU A 116 17.62 4.56 -2.07
C GLU A 116 18.71 3.70 -2.70
N ASN A 117 18.95 3.84 -4.01
CA ASN A 117 20.00 3.09 -4.70
C ASN A 117 21.40 3.41 -4.16
N GLN A 118 21.68 4.67 -3.82
CA GLN A 118 22.95 5.06 -3.22
C GLN A 118 23.14 4.43 -1.83
N LEU A 119 22.09 4.40 -1.02
CA LEU A 119 22.09 3.77 0.30
C LEU A 119 22.29 2.25 0.19
N LEU A 120 21.62 1.59 -0.76
CA LEU A 120 21.81 0.15 -1.01
C LEU A 120 23.25 -0.18 -1.45
N VAL A 121 23.84 0.65 -2.32
CA VAL A 121 25.25 0.49 -2.73
C VAL A 121 26.19 0.70 -1.55
N TYR A 122 25.95 1.74 -0.74
CA TYR A 122 26.75 2.03 0.44
C TYR A 122 26.70 0.88 1.46
N LEU A 123 25.49 0.41 1.75
CA LEU A 123 25.20 -0.72 2.63
C LEU A 123 25.95 -1.98 2.20
N LYS A 124 25.94 -2.29 0.90
CA LYS A 124 26.67 -3.44 0.34
C LYS A 124 28.19 -3.27 0.44
N ASN A 125 28.71 -2.08 0.15
CA ASN A 125 30.15 -1.81 0.22
C ASN A 125 30.68 -1.92 1.66
N GLU A 126 29.87 -1.50 2.64
CA GLU A 126 30.21 -1.56 4.06
C GLU A 126 29.87 -2.94 4.70
N ASN A 127 29.36 -3.91 3.92
CA ASN A 127 28.86 -5.21 4.41
C ASN A 127 27.84 -5.09 5.56
N LEU A 128 27.05 -4.01 5.56
CA LEU A 128 26.03 -3.74 6.58
C LEU A 128 24.71 -4.48 6.31
N ASP A 129 24.61 -5.24 5.21
CA ASP A 129 23.42 -6.04 4.85
C ASP A 129 22.94 -6.90 6.01
N ARG A 130 23.89 -7.53 6.72
CA ARG A 130 23.58 -8.39 7.86
C ARG A 130 22.97 -7.64 9.04
N LEU A 131 23.33 -6.37 9.24
CA LEU A 131 22.82 -5.56 10.36
C LEU A 131 21.48 -4.90 10.03
N LEU A 132 21.22 -4.59 8.75
CA LEU A 132 19.95 -4.02 8.32
C LEU A 132 18.82 -5.04 8.35
N HIS A 133 19.09 -6.31 8.04
CA HIS A 133 18.11 -7.37 8.28
C HIS A 133 17.88 -7.61 9.77
N THR A 134 18.90 -7.50 10.63
CA THR A 134 18.68 -7.57 12.08
C THR A 134 17.90 -6.35 12.59
N ALA A 135 18.15 -5.14 12.09
CA ALA A 135 17.45 -3.92 12.49
C ALA A 135 16.02 -3.81 11.92
N ALA A 136 15.79 -4.31 10.70
CA ALA A 136 14.46 -4.43 10.11
C ALA A 136 13.64 -5.55 10.76
N ASN A 137 14.29 -6.66 11.12
CA ASN A 137 13.68 -7.75 11.89
C ASN A 137 13.63 -7.46 13.40
N GLU A 138 14.31 -6.44 13.93
CA GLU A 138 14.18 -6.07 15.36
C GLU A 138 12.87 -5.34 15.66
N ASN A 139 12.13 -4.92 14.62
CA ASN A 139 10.74 -4.50 14.73
C ASN A 139 9.80 -5.63 14.29
N HIS A 140 9.80 -6.78 14.98
CA HIS A 140 8.67 -7.72 14.92
C HIS A 140 7.45 -7.06 15.57
N GLU A 141 6.83 -6.12 14.84
CA GLU A 141 5.59 -5.46 15.23
C GLU A 141 4.48 -6.52 15.18
N HIS A 142 4.13 -7.05 16.34
CA HIS A 142 3.04 -8.00 16.46
C HIS A 142 1.72 -7.25 16.40
N ILE A 143 0.85 -7.62 15.47
CA ILE A 143 -0.46 -7.01 15.31
C ILE A 143 -1.41 -7.63 16.34
N PRO A 144 -2.03 -6.84 17.23
CA PRO A 144 -2.98 -7.34 18.22
C PRO A 144 -4.36 -7.56 17.59
N TYR A 145 -4.95 -8.71 17.90
CA TYR A 145 -6.32 -9.08 17.55
C TYR A 145 -7.09 -9.47 18.81
N VAL A 146 -8.37 -9.13 18.87
CA VAL A 146 -9.28 -9.52 19.94
C VAL A 146 -9.99 -10.81 19.55
N PHE A 147 -9.91 -11.83 20.41
CA PHE A 147 -10.63 -13.08 20.23
C PHE A 147 -12.12 -12.92 20.50
N TYR A 148 -12.94 -13.38 19.55
CA TYR A 148 -14.39 -13.27 19.59
C TYR A 148 -15.06 -14.60 19.24
N GLU A 149 -16.05 -15.00 20.04
CA GLU A 149 -16.85 -16.21 19.81
C GLU A 149 -18.25 -15.79 19.35
N SER A 150 -18.63 -16.19 18.13
CA SER A 150 -19.93 -15.88 17.55
C SER A 150 -20.65 -17.18 17.16
N GLY A 151 -21.45 -17.70 18.09
CA GLY A 151 -22.18 -18.96 17.90
C GLY A 151 -21.22 -20.15 17.80
N SER A 152 -21.07 -20.71 16.59
CA SER A 152 -20.15 -21.83 16.32
C SER A 152 -18.86 -21.40 15.62
N ARG A 153 -18.62 -20.10 15.47
CA ARG A 153 -17.45 -19.53 14.78
C ARG A 153 -16.55 -18.80 15.76
N PHE A 154 -15.25 -18.92 15.52
CA PHE A 154 -14.22 -18.25 16.31
C PHE A 154 -13.50 -17.26 15.39
N LEU A 155 -13.45 -16.01 15.81
CA LEU A 155 -12.98 -14.88 15.00
C LEU A 155 -11.89 -14.11 15.75
N LEU A 156 -11.02 -13.46 15.00
CA LEU A 156 -10.07 -12.46 15.48
C LEU A 156 -10.42 -11.11 14.86
N ILE A 157 -10.52 -10.05 15.67
CA ILE A 157 -10.90 -8.70 15.22
C ILE A 157 -9.76 -7.73 15.51
N ASP A 158 -9.29 -7.00 14.49
CA ASP A 158 -8.25 -5.97 14.66
C ASP A 158 -8.81 -4.61 15.13
N GLU A 159 -7.92 -3.62 15.28
CA GLU A 159 -8.29 -2.24 15.67
C GLU A 159 -9.11 -1.48 14.62
N HIS A 160 -9.19 -1.99 13.39
CA HIS A 160 -9.94 -1.41 12.27
C HIS A 160 -11.26 -2.15 12.02
N GLU A 161 -11.68 -3.04 12.93
CA GLU A 161 -12.86 -3.90 12.81
C GLU A 161 -12.77 -4.92 11.66
N THR A 162 -11.57 -5.19 11.15
CA THR A 162 -11.34 -6.29 10.19
C THR A 162 -11.43 -7.62 10.93
N THR A 163 -12.27 -8.52 10.40
CA THR A 163 -12.46 -9.86 10.97
C THR A 163 -11.64 -10.90 10.23
N LEU A 164 -10.87 -11.70 10.96
CA LEU A 164 -10.18 -12.89 10.51
C LEU A 164 -10.89 -14.13 11.07
N ASP A 165 -11.37 -15.02 10.20
CA ASP A 165 -11.93 -16.30 10.61
C ASP A 165 -10.79 -17.27 10.99
N LEU A 166 -10.92 -17.94 12.13
CA LEU A 166 -9.92 -18.90 12.58
C LEU A 166 -10.05 -20.26 11.89
N ALA A 167 -11.20 -20.55 11.27
CA ALA A 167 -11.35 -21.77 10.47
C ALA A 167 -10.30 -21.82 9.36
N ASP A 168 -9.49 -22.88 9.36
CA ASP A 168 -8.40 -23.13 8.39
C ASP A 168 -7.37 -21.99 8.26
N CYS A 169 -7.19 -21.20 9.34
CA CYS A 169 -6.25 -20.09 9.34
C CYS A 169 -4.79 -20.60 9.39
N PRO A 170 -3.92 -20.23 8.42
CA PRO A 170 -2.55 -20.76 8.33
C PRO A 170 -1.54 -20.02 9.22
N PHE A 171 -1.98 -19.03 10.00
CA PHE A 171 -1.07 -18.21 10.79
C PHE A 171 -0.61 -18.92 12.07
N GLU A 172 0.64 -18.68 12.43
CA GLU A 172 1.15 -18.87 13.78
C GLU A 172 0.73 -17.67 14.65
N PHE A 173 0.18 -17.99 15.81
CA PHE A 173 -0.32 -17.03 16.77
C PHE A 173 0.61 -16.96 17.98
N LYS A 174 0.71 -15.75 18.52
CA LYS A 174 1.34 -15.49 19.80
C LYS A 174 0.28 -15.13 20.84
N TRP A 175 0.33 -15.75 22.00
CA TRP A 175 -0.56 -15.40 23.12
C TRP A 175 0.20 -15.39 24.44
N ARG A 176 -0.35 -14.69 25.44
CA ARG A 176 0.27 -14.61 26.76
C ARG A 176 -0.16 -15.82 27.60
N GLY A 177 0.72 -16.80 27.73
CA GLY A 177 0.55 -17.89 28.68
C GLY A 177 0.70 -17.43 30.14
N LYS A 178 0.44 -18.32 31.09
CA LYS A 178 0.49 -18.00 32.54
C LYS A 178 1.86 -17.52 33.05
N LYS A 179 2.94 -17.84 32.34
CA LYS A 179 4.33 -17.53 32.75
C LYS A 179 5.23 -17.02 31.63
N LYS A 180 4.91 -17.32 30.37
CA LYS A 180 5.67 -16.92 29.18
C LYS A 180 4.70 -16.69 28.03
N ASP A 181 5.12 -15.88 27.06
CA ASP A 181 4.44 -15.84 25.77
C ASP A 181 4.60 -17.20 25.08
N MET A 182 3.54 -17.65 24.42
CA MET A 182 3.46 -18.93 23.72
C MET A 182 3.28 -18.65 22.23
N LEU A 183 3.82 -19.54 21.39
CA LEU A 183 3.67 -19.53 19.94
C LEU A 183 3.05 -20.86 19.48
N GLY A 184 2.15 -20.82 18.51
CA GLY A 184 1.59 -22.00 17.87
C GLY A 184 0.34 -21.74 17.03
N TYR A 185 -0.43 -22.77 16.73
CA TYR A 185 -1.47 -22.74 15.69
C TYR A 185 -2.87 -22.96 16.25
N TYR A 186 -3.89 -22.44 15.56
CA TYR A 186 -5.27 -22.80 15.83
C TYR A 186 -5.55 -24.23 15.39
N VAL A 187 -6.20 -25.02 16.24
CA VAL A 187 -6.47 -26.46 16.01
C VAL A 187 -7.96 -26.80 16.01
N GLY A 188 -8.84 -25.79 16.05
CA GLY A 188 -10.29 -25.96 16.03
C GLY A 188 -10.95 -25.72 17.40
N GLU A 189 -12.28 -25.53 17.40
CA GLU A 189 -13.12 -25.40 18.60
C GLU A 189 -12.64 -24.31 19.60
N GLY A 190 -12.04 -23.23 19.12
CA GLY A 190 -11.51 -22.16 19.98
C GLY A 190 -10.17 -22.50 20.66
N ILE A 191 -9.49 -23.58 20.24
CA ILE A 191 -8.27 -24.07 20.87
C ILE A 191 -7.05 -23.74 19.99
N PHE A 192 -6.01 -23.23 20.64
CA PHE A 192 -4.69 -23.00 20.09
C PHE A 192 -3.72 -24.01 20.71
N ARG A 193 -2.81 -24.58 19.91
CA ARG A 193 -1.79 -25.51 20.38
C ARG A 193 -0.41 -24.93 20.13
N SER A 194 0.36 -24.78 21.20
CA SER A 194 1.73 -24.31 21.12
C SER A 194 2.68 -25.32 20.49
N HIS A 195 3.86 -24.87 20.06
CA HIS A 195 4.94 -25.75 19.62
C HIS A 195 5.39 -26.78 20.68
N ASP A 196 5.25 -26.44 21.95
CA ASP A 196 5.53 -27.34 23.07
C ASP A 196 4.38 -28.35 23.32
N GLY A 197 3.31 -28.29 22.53
CA GLY A 197 2.13 -29.17 22.62
C GLY A 197 1.09 -28.73 23.65
N GLU A 198 1.31 -27.62 24.36
CA GLU A 198 0.33 -27.08 25.31
C GLU A 198 -0.87 -26.49 24.59
N GLU A 199 -2.07 -26.89 25.00
CA GLU A 199 -3.34 -26.36 24.50
C GLU A 199 -3.79 -25.15 25.32
N TYR A 200 -4.38 -24.19 24.63
CA TYR A 200 -4.84 -22.94 25.18
C TYR A 200 -6.16 -22.53 24.54
N ARG A 201 -7.16 -22.21 25.37
CA ARG A 201 -8.45 -21.68 24.95
C ARG A 201 -8.57 -20.24 25.47
N PRO A 202 -8.49 -19.23 24.60
CA PRO A 202 -8.61 -17.84 25.02
C PRO A 202 -10.02 -17.55 25.55
N SER A 203 -10.12 -16.59 26.46
CA SER A 203 -11.43 -16.03 26.83
C SER A 203 -11.88 -15.00 25.79
N GLU A 204 -13.19 -14.81 25.64
CA GLU A 204 -13.72 -13.74 24.79
C GLU A 204 -13.15 -12.37 25.23
N GLY A 205 -12.66 -11.59 24.27
CA GLY A 205 -11.99 -10.30 24.52
C GLY A 205 -10.47 -10.40 24.75
N GLU A 206 -9.89 -11.59 24.77
CA GLU A 206 -8.44 -11.77 24.98
C GLU A 206 -7.63 -11.42 23.72
N ILE A 207 -6.42 -10.90 23.92
CA ILE A 207 -5.56 -10.45 22.82
C ILE A 207 -4.68 -11.60 22.33
N ILE A 208 -4.81 -11.90 21.05
CA ILE A 208 -3.95 -12.79 20.29
C ILE A 208 -3.13 -11.94 19.33
N TYR A 209 -1.87 -12.28 19.14
CA TYR A 209 -0.93 -11.53 18.34
C TYR A 209 -0.54 -12.32 17.11
N ILE A 210 -0.45 -11.66 15.96
CA ILE A 210 0.08 -12.24 14.73
C ILE A 210 1.30 -11.43 14.33
N ASP A 211 2.36 -12.11 13.92
CA ASP A 211 3.55 -11.42 13.42
C ASP A 211 3.23 -10.76 12.08
N LYS A 212 3.52 -9.46 11.93
CA LYS A 212 3.29 -8.70 10.69
C LYS A 212 3.98 -9.35 9.48
N MET A 213 5.10 -10.04 9.69
CA MET A 213 5.82 -10.74 8.63
C MET A 213 5.01 -11.91 8.05
N GLN A 214 4.05 -12.47 8.80
CA GLN A 214 3.14 -13.50 8.29
C GLN A 214 2.09 -12.95 7.32
N PHE A 215 1.96 -11.62 7.21
CA PHE A 215 1.17 -10.95 6.17
C PHE A 215 2.03 -10.53 4.97
N ASP A 216 3.34 -10.82 4.97
CA ASP A 216 4.18 -10.62 3.80
C ASP A 216 3.79 -11.64 2.71
N PRO A 217 3.34 -11.18 1.52
CA PRO A 217 2.83 -12.07 0.48
C PRO A 217 3.84 -13.13 0.01
N TYR A 218 5.13 -12.82 0.08
CA TYR A 218 6.20 -13.72 -0.33
C TYR A 218 6.52 -14.75 0.75
N PHE A 219 6.57 -14.32 2.02
CA PHE A 219 6.68 -15.26 3.13
C PHE A 219 5.53 -16.28 3.12
N ILE A 220 4.30 -15.80 2.86
CA ILE A 220 3.12 -16.65 2.71
C ILE A 220 3.27 -17.60 1.54
N LEU A 221 3.75 -17.12 0.38
CA LEU A 221 4.00 -17.96 -0.78
C LEU A 221 4.98 -19.09 -0.43
N GLN A 222 6.08 -18.79 0.25
CA GLN A 222 7.08 -19.80 0.59
C GLN A 222 6.52 -20.90 1.50
N ASN A 223 5.63 -20.54 2.44
CA ASN A 223 4.98 -21.49 3.34
C ASN A 223 3.82 -22.25 2.69
N GLU A 224 3.23 -21.70 1.63
CA GLU A 224 2.19 -22.36 0.83
C GLU A 224 2.76 -23.48 -0.06
N LEU A 225 3.96 -23.28 -0.59
CA LEU A 225 4.55 -24.20 -1.54
C LEU A 225 4.89 -25.54 -0.89
N ASP A 226 4.59 -26.62 -1.61
CA ASP A 226 5.14 -27.93 -1.26
C ASP A 226 6.68 -27.85 -1.21
N PRO A 227 7.36 -28.49 -0.23
CA PRO A 227 8.81 -28.36 -0.08
C PRO A 227 9.61 -28.69 -1.35
N SER A 228 9.13 -29.64 -2.16
CA SER A 228 9.79 -30.00 -3.43
C SER A 228 9.56 -28.95 -4.52
N SER A 229 8.39 -28.30 -4.50
CA SER A 229 8.07 -27.17 -5.37
C SER A 229 8.92 -25.95 -5.02
N LEU A 230 9.09 -25.67 -3.73
CA LEU A 230 9.95 -24.61 -3.22
C LEU A 230 11.42 -24.85 -3.61
N GLU A 231 11.94 -26.06 -3.45
CA GLU A 231 13.30 -26.40 -3.88
C GLU A 231 13.49 -26.18 -5.39
N LEU A 232 12.54 -26.61 -6.21
CA LEU A 232 12.57 -26.37 -7.66
C LEU A 232 12.59 -24.87 -8.00
N PHE A 233 11.80 -24.08 -7.28
CA PHE A 233 11.77 -22.63 -7.42
C PHE A 233 13.12 -22.00 -7.05
N GLU A 234 13.72 -22.38 -5.92
CA GLU A 234 15.02 -21.88 -5.44
C GLU A 234 16.18 -22.25 -6.36
N VAL A 235 16.19 -23.47 -6.90
CA VAL A 235 17.19 -23.88 -7.91
C VAL A 235 17.08 -22.98 -9.15
N THR A 236 15.85 -22.70 -9.59
CA THR A 236 15.62 -21.85 -10.76
C THR A 236 16.02 -20.39 -10.48
N LEU A 237 15.77 -19.86 -9.28
CA LEU A 237 16.27 -18.54 -8.88
C LEU A 237 17.80 -18.45 -8.96
N LYS A 238 18.50 -19.47 -8.44
CA LYS A 238 19.97 -19.55 -8.50
C LYS A 238 20.49 -19.57 -9.94
N ASP A 239 19.80 -20.25 -10.86
CA ASP A 239 20.15 -20.23 -12.29
C ASP A 239 20.07 -18.83 -12.90
N TYR A 240 19.20 -17.96 -12.37
CA TYR A 240 19.11 -16.55 -12.74
C TYR A 240 20.03 -15.64 -11.93
N GLN A 241 20.81 -16.19 -10.99
CA GLN A 241 21.66 -15.44 -10.04
C GLN A 241 20.84 -14.47 -9.19
N ILE A 242 19.64 -14.91 -8.79
CA ILE A 242 18.68 -14.17 -7.97
C ILE A 242 18.64 -14.81 -6.58
N ASP A 243 18.72 -13.98 -5.55
CA ASP A 243 18.44 -14.36 -4.17
C ASP A 243 17.02 -13.91 -3.76
N HIS A 244 16.45 -14.53 -2.72
CA HIS A 244 15.13 -14.14 -2.16
C HIS A 244 15.05 -12.65 -1.80
N LYS A 245 16.17 -12.06 -1.35
CA LYS A 245 16.29 -10.64 -0.98
C LYS A 245 16.22 -9.68 -2.18
N ASP A 246 16.37 -10.18 -3.41
CA ASP A 246 16.28 -9.36 -4.62
C ASP A 246 14.82 -9.15 -5.05
N LEU A 247 13.86 -9.73 -4.31
CA LEU A 247 12.44 -9.53 -4.51
C LEU A 247 12.05 -8.09 -4.17
N ILE A 248 11.39 -7.42 -5.12
CA ILE A 248 10.85 -6.07 -4.94
C ILE A 248 9.34 -6.11 -4.71
N ASP A 249 8.65 -7.05 -5.35
CA ASP A 249 7.20 -7.10 -5.31
C ASP A 249 6.70 -8.54 -5.45
N CYS A 250 5.70 -8.88 -4.63
CA CYS A 250 5.00 -10.15 -4.69
C CYS A 250 3.50 -9.92 -4.56
N HIS A 251 2.78 -10.30 -5.61
CA HIS A 251 1.33 -10.41 -5.58
C HIS A 251 0.95 -11.87 -5.39
N ASN A 252 0.59 -12.24 -4.15
CA ASN A 252 0.04 -13.55 -3.82
C ASN A 252 -1.49 -13.52 -3.84
N SER A 253 -2.08 -14.25 -4.77
CA SER A 253 -3.53 -14.35 -4.96
C SER A 253 -4.18 -15.50 -4.18
N LEU A 254 -3.42 -16.50 -3.73
CA LEU A 254 -4.01 -17.68 -3.08
C LEU A 254 -4.53 -17.35 -1.69
N LEU A 255 -3.82 -16.55 -0.90
CA LEU A 255 -4.26 -16.23 0.46
C LEU A 255 -5.66 -15.58 0.47
N LEU A 256 -5.91 -14.65 -0.45
CA LEU A 256 -7.22 -14.02 -0.60
C LEU A 256 -8.30 -15.06 -0.92
N GLN A 257 -7.98 -16.08 -1.73
CA GLN A 257 -8.91 -17.16 -2.04
C GLN A 257 -9.15 -18.06 -0.82
N LEU A 258 -8.11 -18.42 -0.06
CA LEU A 258 -8.23 -19.26 1.15
C LEU A 258 -9.06 -18.56 2.23
N LEU A 259 -8.76 -17.29 2.53
CA LEU A 259 -9.47 -16.50 3.55
C LEU A 259 -10.95 -16.23 3.18
N GLN A 260 -11.30 -16.27 1.90
CA GLN A 260 -12.66 -16.04 1.40
C GLN A 260 -13.39 -17.34 1.02
N SER A 261 -12.73 -18.50 1.15
CA SER A 261 -13.27 -19.76 0.68
C SER A 261 -14.35 -20.29 1.63
N ASN A 262 -15.61 -20.07 1.28
CA ASN A 262 -16.76 -20.70 1.92
C ASN A 262 -16.84 -22.20 1.54
N GLY A 263 -15.87 -23.02 1.96
CA GLY A 263 -15.85 -24.47 1.75
C GLY A 263 -15.52 -24.91 0.31
N GLN A 264 -14.84 -24.09 -0.48
CA GLN A 264 -14.28 -24.53 -1.77
C GLN A 264 -13.08 -25.43 -1.52
N LYS A 265 -13.03 -26.57 -2.23
CA LYS A 265 -11.93 -27.55 -2.14
C LYS A 265 -10.94 -27.47 -3.30
N SER A 266 -11.13 -26.53 -4.23
CA SER A 266 -10.26 -26.38 -5.40
C SER A 266 -9.96 -24.92 -5.67
N PHE A 267 -8.67 -24.62 -5.82
CA PHE A 267 -8.13 -23.28 -5.98
C PHE A 267 -7.21 -23.23 -7.18
N LYS A 268 -7.23 -22.11 -7.89
CA LYS A 268 -6.29 -21.86 -8.99
C LYS A 268 -6.05 -20.38 -9.17
N GLY A 269 -4.85 -20.05 -9.59
CA GLY A 269 -4.50 -18.66 -9.81
C GLY A 269 -3.08 -18.48 -10.31
N VAL A 270 -2.66 -17.22 -10.30
CA VAL A 270 -1.32 -16.80 -10.73
C VAL A 270 -0.81 -15.79 -9.73
N ASN A 271 0.35 -16.07 -9.17
CA ASN A 271 1.12 -15.13 -8.36
C ASN A 271 2.17 -14.46 -9.25
N PHE A 272 2.44 -13.18 -9.00
CA PHE A 272 3.44 -12.41 -9.73
C PHE A 272 4.55 -12.02 -8.78
N LEU A 273 5.78 -12.33 -9.15
CA LEU A 273 6.97 -11.95 -8.39
C LEU A 273 7.88 -11.14 -9.28
N THR A 274 8.37 -10.02 -8.77
CA THR A 274 9.34 -9.18 -9.46
C THR A 274 10.62 -9.14 -8.67
N TYR A 275 11.70 -9.61 -9.29
CA TYR A 275 13.05 -9.55 -8.76
C TYR A 275 13.86 -8.50 -9.51
N ARG A 276 14.71 -7.79 -8.80
CA ARG A 276 15.67 -6.86 -9.39
C ARG A 276 17.04 -7.10 -8.78
N THR A 277 17.97 -7.41 -9.66
CA THR A 277 19.39 -7.52 -9.33
C THR A 277 20.15 -6.36 -9.96
N HIS A 278 21.46 -6.31 -9.74
CA HIS A 278 22.35 -5.40 -10.44
C HIS A 278 22.47 -5.69 -11.94
N THR A 279 22.07 -6.87 -12.41
CA THR A 279 22.18 -7.29 -13.81
C THR A 279 20.89 -7.10 -14.61
N GLY A 280 19.76 -6.82 -13.94
CA GLY A 280 18.48 -6.58 -14.59
C GLY A 280 17.27 -6.91 -13.72
N GLN A 281 16.10 -6.88 -14.33
CA GLN A 281 14.83 -7.26 -13.73
C GLN A 281 14.36 -8.61 -14.26
N THR A 282 13.86 -9.47 -13.38
CA THR A 282 13.24 -10.75 -13.72
C THR A 282 11.84 -10.84 -13.12
N ILE A 283 10.88 -11.20 -13.95
CA ILE A 283 9.49 -11.44 -13.56
C ILE A 283 9.29 -12.95 -13.50
N VAL A 284 8.67 -13.42 -12.41
CA VAL A 284 8.21 -14.79 -12.27
C VAL A 284 6.69 -14.81 -12.20
N GLN A 285 6.06 -15.61 -13.07
CA GLN A 285 4.65 -15.93 -12.98
C GLN A 285 4.52 -17.34 -12.39
N HIS A 286 3.96 -17.43 -11.20
CA HIS A 286 3.72 -18.69 -10.52
C HIS A 286 2.25 -19.08 -10.66
N HIS A 287 1.97 -20.02 -11.57
CA HIS A 287 0.66 -20.61 -11.76
C HIS A 287 0.48 -21.76 -10.78
N TYR A 288 -0.58 -21.74 -9.98
CA TYR A 288 -0.88 -22.81 -9.04
C TYR A 288 -2.26 -23.40 -9.28
N GLU A 289 -2.38 -24.70 -9.01
CA GLU A 289 -3.65 -25.38 -8.78
C GLU A 289 -3.55 -26.24 -7.51
N ARG A 290 -4.61 -26.19 -6.69
CA ARG A 290 -4.74 -26.98 -5.46
C ARG A 290 -6.08 -27.68 -5.48
N THR A 291 -6.13 -28.97 -5.16
CA THR A 291 -7.37 -29.70 -4.87
C THR A 291 -7.21 -30.44 -3.56
N LEU A 292 -7.97 -30.00 -2.55
CA LEU A 292 -8.02 -30.59 -1.22
C LEU A 292 -8.94 -31.80 -1.23
N ASN A 293 -8.41 -32.97 -0.90
CA ASN A 293 -9.16 -34.22 -0.84
C ASN A 293 -9.26 -34.73 0.60
N GLU A 294 -10.46 -35.13 1.03
CA GLU A 294 -10.65 -35.70 2.38
C GLU A 294 -10.11 -37.15 2.47
N ASP A 295 -10.16 -37.90 1.38
CA ASP A 295 -9.90 -39.36 1.34
C ASP A 295 -8.65 -39.76 0.52
N ALA A 296 -7.94 -38.79 -0.07
CA ALA A 296 -6.78 -39.02 -0.94
C ALA A 296 -5.72 -37.93 -0.75
N SER A 297 -4.51 -38.16 -1.27
CA SER A 297 -3.47 -37.13 -1.30
C SER A 297 -3.93 -35.90 -2.11
N ASP A 298 -3.64 -34.71 -1.59
CA ASP A 298 -3.95 -33.46 -2.27
C ASP A 298 -3.25 -33.37 -3.63
N HIS A 299 -3.97 -32.79 -4.59
CA HIS A 299 -3.40 -32.47 -5.89
C HIS A 299 -2.77 -31.08 -5.82
N VAL A 300 -1.46 -31.02 -5.98
CA VAL A 300 -0.66 -29.79 -6.00
C VAL A 300 -0.01 -29.70 -7.36
N PHE A 301 -0.29 -28.60 -8.07
CA PHE A 301 0.36 -28.26 -9.33
C PHE A 301 0.93 -26.86 -9.22
N ASP A 302 2.21 -26.71 -9.55
CA ASP A 302 2.90 -25.41 -9.61
C ASP A 302 3.67 -25.29 -10.90
N ARG A 303 3.54 -24.15 -11.58
CA ARG A 303 4.32 -23.82 -12.76
C ARG A 303 4.89 -22.42 -12.63
N TYR A 304 6.21 -22.32 -12.73
CA TYR A 304 6.94 -21.07 -12.63
C TYR A 304 7.45 -20.67 -14.01
N GLU A 305 7.05 -19.50 -14.49
CA GLU A 305 7.54 -18.89 -15.73
C GLU A 305 8.45 -17.71 -15.40
N PHE A 306 9.74 -17.84 -15.66
CA PHE A 306 10.73 -16.79 -15.48
C PHE A 306 10.93 -16.04 -16.79
N THR A 307 10.93 -14.71 -16.74
CA THR A 307 11.26 -13.83 -17.86
C THR A 307 12.13 -12.68 -17.37
N SER A 308 13.37 -12.62 -17.82
CA SER A 308 14.27 -11.49 -17.55
C SER A 308 14.27 -10.47 -18.69
N ASP A 309 14.62 -9.23 -18.35
CA ASP A 309 14.77 -8.12 -19.29
C ASP A 309 15.83 -8.35 -20.39
N ASN A 310 16.85 -9.18 -20.11
CA ASN A 310 17.85 -9.61 -21.07
C ASN A 310 17.35 -10.72 -22.03
N GLY A 311 16.09 -11.13 -21.93
CA GLY A 311 15.45 -12.08 -22.84
C GLY A 311 15.60 -13.56 -22.45
N LYS A 312 16.25 -13.87 -21.31
CA LYS A 312 16.30 -15.24 -20.77
C LYS A 312 14.91 -15.63 -20.25
N ARG A 313 14.45 -16.82 -20.66
CA ARG A 313 13.15 -17.37 -20.27
C ARG A 313 13.28 -18.82 -19.85
N SER A 314 12.60 -19.20 -18.78
CA SER A 314 12.54 -20.58 -18.28
C SER A 314 11.14 -20.90 -17.81
N VAL A 315 10.72 -22.15 -17.99
CA VAL A 315 9.47 -22.66 -17.44
C VAL A 315 9.80 -23.94 -16.70
N VAL A 316 9.45 -23.99 -15.42
CA VAL A 316 9.60 -25.20 -14.58
C VAL A 316 8.26 -25.56 -13.97
N THR A 317 8.00 -26.83 -13.76
CA THR A 317 6.70 -27.33 -13.30
C THR A 317 6.88 -28.44 -12.28
N TYR A 318 6.08 -28.38 -11.22
CA TYR A 318 5.96 -29.37 -10.17
C TYR A 318 4.53 -29.90 -10.13
N VAL A 319 4.37 -31.21 -9.93
CA VAL A 319 3.08 -31.88 -9.76
C VAL A 319 3.24 -32.93 -8.68
N SER A 320 2.38 -32.91 -7.65
CA SER A 320 2.35 -33.99 -6.65
C SER A 320 1.87 -35.30 -7.30
N ASN A 321 2.52 -36.42 -6.95
CA ASN A 321 2.20 -37.72 -7.54
C ASN A 321 0.74 -38.12 -7.29
N ILE A 322 -0.01 -38.33 -8.37
CA ILE A 322 -1.30 -39.02 -8.34
C ILE A 322 -1.04 -40.44 -7.83
N SER A 323 -1.64 -40.83 -6.71
CA SER A 323 -1.65 -42.23 -6.30
C SER A 323 -2.39 -43.07 -7.36
N ASN A 324 -1.63 -43.64 -8.29
CA ASN A 324 -2.15 -44.69 -9.16
C ASN A 324 -2.46 -45.89 -8.26
N LYS A 325 -3.73 -46.06 -7.88
CA LYS A 325 -4.24 -47.39 -7.53
C LYS A 325 -4.28 -48.19 -8.84
N PRO A 326 -3.47 -49.25 -9.00
CA PRO A 326 -3.69 -50.17 -10.10
C PRO A 326 -5.01 -50.89 -9.85
N THR A 327 -5.90 -50.85 -10.84
CA THR A 327 -7.14 -51.66 -10.93
C THR A 327 -6.87 -53.15 -10.87
#